data_AF-A0A965EJ68-F1
#
_entry.id   AF-A0A965EJ68-F1
#
_cell.length_a   1.000
_cell.length_b   1.000
_cell.length_c   1.000
_cell.angle_alpha   90.00
_cell.angle_beta   90.00
_cell.angle_gamma   90.00
#
_symmetry.space_group_name_H-M   'P 1'
#
loop_
_entity.id
_entity.type
_entity.pdbx_description
1 polymer ?
#
loop_
_entity_poly.entity_id
_entity_poly.type
_entity_poly.pdbx_seq_one_letter_code
_entity_poly.pdbx_strand_id
1 'polypeptide(L)'
;MLAQNWDDHNRNHRYFSVDSAYNYLQSCAPNAVLYTGGDNDTFPLWYNQEVEGVRTDMRVIVLSYYNTDWYVGQSMRQTYESQPLPYTLTLDNYRQGGPNDYLPYQDLGIKEMDLHQFLDLLKKDYKGLRLYPSANVVPTKEIVLKVDVDHVRSLGIVPEGFDSLIVPEMRFKLKGGGLEKKDLAMLDFLATSNWERPIYVNMTSLDQFNVDLSRYVIQEGNAYRILPIFNPNPRIELVNTEASMENMLKKFRYRGLDDTRAYYNQDYRNFVLNHRSSFASLIDGLLLEGKTEQAREAVMFCFEKMPDKTIQYDHVNARLVDVLFEVGEKEKALEVVNLMWPRAEAMTMHLAAEQDFSREFQISYAVLNELQRVLYKYNEAELGKKVEESLERLNTVLNIRDNNRSNF
;
A
#
# COMPACT_ATOMS: atom_id res chain seq x y z
N MET A 1 -6.99 37.15 -22.46
CA MET A 1 -7.15 35.71 -22.22
C MET A 1 -6.99 35.44 -20.73
N LEU A 2 -8.05 35.66 -19.94
CA LEU A 2 -8.07 35.51 -18.47
C LEU A 2 -9.51 35.16 -18.00
N ALA A 3 -10.22 34.27 -18.71
CA ALA A 3 -11.67 34.07 -18.45
C ALA A 3 -12.16 32.61 -18.45
N GLN A 4 -11.30 31.61 -18.62
CA GLN A 4 -11.67 30.19 -18.51
C GLN A 4 -10.56 29.47 -17.75
N ASN A 5 -10.92 28.60 -16.78
CA ASN A 5 -10.05 27.82 -15.86
C ASN A 5 -9.78 28.42 -14.47
N TRP A 6 -10.81 28.85 -13.72
CA TRP A 6 -10.65 29.23 -12.29
C TRP A 6 -11.22 28.18 -11.33
N ASP A 7 -12.11 27.33 -11.81
CA ASP A 7 -12.76 26.25 -11.09
C ASP A 7 -11.84 25.03 -10.90
N ASP A 8 -11.02 24.69 -11.89
CA ASP A 8 -10.01 23.63 -11.83
C ASP A 8 -8.85 23.96 -10.87
N HIS A 9 -8.55 25.26 -10.68
CA HIS A 9 -7.55 25.80 -9.74
C HIS A 9 -8.09 26.11 -8.33
N ASN A 10 -9.40 25.91 -8.11
CA ASN A 10 -10.01 26.09 -6.79
C ASN A 10 -9.87 24.81 -5.95
N ARG A 11 -9.22 24.93 -4.78
CA ARG A 11 -9.04 23.83 -3.81
C ARG A 11 -10.05 23.86 -2.65
N ASN A 12 -11.03 24.77 -2.67
CA ASN A 12 -12.10 24.77 -1.70
C ASN A 12 -12.82 23.41 -1.71
N HIS A 13 -13.27 22.97 -0.54
CA HIS A 13 -13.93 21.68 -0.34
C HIS A 13 -13.04 20.43 -0.55
N ARG A 14 -11.73 20.60 -0.83
CA ARG A 14 -10.76 19.48 -0.93
C ARG A 14 -10.02 19.25 0.39
N TYR A 15 -10.60 18.46 1.29
CA TYR A 15 -10.01 18.16 2.61
C TYR A 15 -9.28 16.82 2.72
N PHE A 16 -9.53 15.93 1.77
CA PHE A 16 -9.12 14.54 1.81
C PHE A 16 -7.61 14.28 1.74
N SER A 17 -6.77 15.17 1.23
CA SER A 17 -5.32 14.97 1.35
C SER A 17 -4.87 14.96 2.81
N VAL A 18 -5.43 15.87 3.62
CA VAL A 18 -5.19 15.93 5.08
C VAL A 18 -5.90 14.77 5.78
N ASP A 19 -7.14 14.45 5.40
CA ASP A 19 -7.87 13.32 6.00
C ASP A 19 -7.23 11.97 5.66
N SER A 20 -6.71 11.78 4.45
CA SER A 20 -5.97 10.58 4.04
C SER A 20 -4.77 10.35 4.95
N ALA A 21 -3.97 11.38 5.21
CA ALA A 21 -2.86 11.29 6.15
C ALA A 21 -3.33 11.05 7.59
N TYR A 22 -4.42 11.71 8.02
CA TYR A 22 -5.03 11.43 9.31
C TYR A 22 -5.42 9.95 9.44
N ASN A 23 -6.03 9.37 8.39
CA ASN A 23 -6.45 7.98 8.33
C ASN A 23 -5.25 7.01 8.40
N TYR A 24 -4.13 7.31 7.73
CA TYR A 24 -2.89 6.56 7.89
C TYR A 24 -2.35 6.59 9.32
N LEU A 25 -2.38 7.75 9.99
CA LEU A 25 -2.01 7.84 11.41
C LEU A 25 -2.97 7.01 12.28
N GLN A 26 -4.28 7.12 12.07
CA GLN A 26 -5.28 6.35 12.82
C GLN A 26 -5.25 4.84 12.56
N SER A 27 -4.65 4.41 11.45
CA SER A 27 -4.43 3.00 11.13
C SER A 27 -3.46 2.34 12.12
N CYS A 28 -2.51 3.11 12.64
CA CYS A 28 -1.39 2.58 13.42
C CYS A 28 -1.72 2.46 14.91
N ALA A 29 -1.27 1.38 15.56
CA ALA A 29 -1.29 1.25 17.02
C ALA A 29 -0.50 2.37 17.74
N PRO A 30 -0.72 2.61 19.04
CA PRO A 30 0.00 3.63 19.81
C PRO A 30 1.53 3.47 19.76
N ASN A 31 2.25 4.60 19.79
CA ASN A 31 3.72 4.68 19.75
C ASN A 31 4.38 4.02 18.52
N ALA A 32 3.62 3.81 17.45
CA ALA A 32 4.11 3.16 16.24
C ALA A 32 5.25 3.92 15.54
N VAL A 33 5.94 3.22 14.65
CA VAL A 33 6.76 3.81 13.58
C VAL A 33 6.07 3.51 12.26
N LEU A 34 5.77 4.54 11.46
CA LEU A 34 5.19 4.43 10.14
C LEU A 34 6.22 4.85 9.08
N TYR A 35 6.61 3.91 8.22
CA TYR A 35 7.46 4.18 7.07
C TYR A 35 6.61 4.59 5.86
N THR A 36 6.97 5.72 5.26
CA THR A 36 6.33 6.26 4.05
C THR A 36 7.36 6.74 3.04
N GLY A 37 6.91 7.09 1.84
CA GLY A 37 7.77 7.52 0.76
C GLY A 37 6.99 8.38 -0.23
N GLY A 38 7.67 9.33 -0.85
CA GLY A 38 7.06 10.27 -1.78
C GLY A 38 6.35 11.44 -1.10
N ASP A 39 6.23 12.54 -1.84
CA ASP A 39 5.75 13.83 -1.33
C ASP A 39 4.27 13.79 -0.91
N ASN A 40 3.45 13.07 -1.69
CA ASN A 40 2.00 12.97 -1.49
C ASN A 40 1.61 12.22 -0.21
N ASP A 41 2.44 11.27 0.23
CA ASP A 41 2.25 10.57 1.50
C ASP A 41 2.85 11.39 2.65
N THR A 42 4.04 11.97 2.44
CA THR A 42 4.88 12.57 3.49
C THR A 42 4.34 13.89 4.03
N PHE A 43 4.14 14.89 3.16
CA PHE A 43 3.87 16.24 3.64
C PHE A 43 2.53 16.36 4.37
N PRO A 44 1.44 15.70 3.95
CA PRO A 44 0.19 15.72 4.71
C PRO A 44 0.29 14.99 6.05
N LEU A 45 1.14 13.95 6.18
CA LEU A 45 1.40 13.28 7.45
C LEU A 45 2.13 14.21 8.43
N TRP A 46 3.22 14.83 7.99
CA TRP A 46 3.93 15.81 8.81
C TRP A 46 3.05 17.01 9.16
N TYR A 47 2.24 17.51 8.23
CA TYR A 47 1.27 18.56 8.55
C TYR A 47 0.34 18.15 9.71
N ASN A 48 -0.23 16.94 9.67
CA ASN A 48 -1.08 16.46 10.74
C ASN A 48 -0.34 16.36 12.09
N GLN A 49 0.92 15.91 12.11
CA GLN A 49 1.68 15.79 13.36
C GLN A 49 2.17 17.16 13.88
N GLU A 50 2.81 17.95 13.02
CA GLU A 50 3.54 19.18 13.39
C GLU A 50 2.62 20.40 13.57
N VAL A 51 1.47 20.43 12.86
CA VAL A 51 0.54 21.58 12.90
C VAL A 51 -0.75 21.23 13.64
N GLU A 52 -1.37 20.10 13.30
CA GLU A 52 -2.66 19.71 13.88
C GLU A 52 -2.52 18.92 15.19
N GLY A 53 -1.30 18.54 15.58
CA GLY A 53 -1.03 17.80 16.82
C GLY A 53 -1.62 16.39 16.85
N VAL A 54 -1.86 15.78 15.68
CA VAL A 54 -2.47 14.45 15.56
C VAL A 54 -1.40 13.39 15.73
N ARG A 55 -1.61 12.45 16.67
CA ARG A 55 -0.77 11.26 16.85
C ARG A 55 0.72 11.61 17.00
N THR A 56 1.02 12.56 17.88
CA THR A 56 2.39 12.96 18.25
C THR A 56 3.12 11.89 19.07
N ASP A 57 2.42 10.81 19.46
CA ASP A 57 2.94 9.61 20.11
C ASP A 57 3.77 8.73 19.15
N MET A 58 3.51 8.79 17.85
CA MET A 58 4.14 7.92 16.85
C MET A 58 5.17 8.66 15.98
N ARG A 59 6.00 7.90 15.27
CA ARG A 59 7.03 8.42 14.37
C ARG A 59 6.66 8.18 12.91
N VAL A 60 6.67 9.21 12.08
CA VAL A 60 6.64 9.07 10.62
C VAL A 60 8.07 9.15 10.07
N ILE A 61 8.53 8.10 9.39
CA ILE A 61 9.85 8.02 8.74
C ILE A 61 9.68 8.02 7.24
N VAL A 62 10.31 8.98 6.58
CA VAL A 62 10.26 9.15 5.13
C VAL A 62 11.49 8.52 4.50
N LEU A 63 11.27 7.48 3.69
CA LEU A 63 12.35 6.68 3.11
C LEU A 63 13.31 7.49 2.23
N SER A 64 12.82 8.50 1.50
CA SER A 64 13.67 9.35 0.66
C SER A 64 14.70 10.15 1.46
N TYR A 65 14.36 10.59 2.68
CA TYR A 65 15.28 11.29 3.57
C TYR A 65 16.07 10.34 4.47
N TYR A 66 15.59 9.10 4.67
CA TYR A 66 16.23 8.09 5.53
C TYR A 66 17.54 7.53 4.97
N ASN A 67 17.89 7.93 3.74
CA ASN A 67 19.22 7.76 3.19
C ASN A 67 20.24 8.81 3.64
N THR A 68 19.85 9.79 4.46
CA THR A 68 20.76 10.80 5.02
C THR A 68 21.09 10.50 6.48
N ASP A 69 22.32 10.74 6.90
CA ASP A 69 22.78 10.48 8.27
C ASP A 69 22.05 11.34 9.30
N TRP A 70 21.84 12.63 9.01
CA TRP A 70 21.13 13.55 9.89
C TRP A 70 19.70 13.11 10.18
N TYR A 71 18.99 12.54 9.20
CA TYR A 71 17.60 12.10 9.39
C TYR A 71 17.54 10.80 10.20
N VAL A 72 18.48 9.86 9.98
CA VAL A 72 18.66 8.72 10.90
C VAL A 72 18.95 9.23 12.31
N GLY A 73 19.85 10.21 12.47
CA GLY A 73 20.16 10.84 13.75
C GLY A 73 18.99 11.54 14.42
N GLN A 74 18.02 12.07 13.66
CA GLN A 74 16.78 12.61 14.21
C GLN A 74 15.89 11.51 14.80
N SER A 75 15.80 10.35 14.14
CA SER A 75 15.03 9.20 14.66
C SER A 75 15.59 8.63 15.96
N MET A 76 16.90 8.81 16.23
CA MET A 76 17.58 8.42 17.47
C MET A 76 17.25 9.34 18.66
N ARG A 77 16.40 10.35 18.48
CA ARG A 77 16.04 11.32 19.52
C ARG A 77 14.53 11.35 19.73
N GLN A 78 14.13 11.66 20.96
CA GLN A 78 12.72 11.87 21.27
C GLN A 78 12.21 13.07 20.47
N THR A 79 11.00 12.96 19.95
CA THR A 79 10.31 14.08 19.29
C THR A 79 8.87 14.04 19.73
N TYR A 80 8.42 15.12 20.38
CA TYR A 80 7.16 15.14 21.11
C TYR A 80 7.05 13.97 22.09
N GLU A 81 5.97 13.18 21.98
CA GLU A 81 5.70 12.00 22.80
C GLU A 81 6.34 10.73 22.23
N SER A 82 6.74 10.76 20.95
CA SER A 82 7.39 9.65 20.26
C SER A 82 8.79 9.37 20.81
N GLN A 83 8.94 8.18 21.38
CA GLN A 83 10.21 7.72 21.95
C GLN A 83 11.30 7.59 20.87
N PRO A 84 12.60 7.75 21.24
CA PRO A 84 13.72 7.45 20.35
C PRO A 84 13.62 6.05 19.74
N LEU A 85 14.05 5.88 18.49
CA LEU A 85 14.21 4.54 17.91
C LEU A 85 15.52 3.92 18.42
N PRO A 86 15.49 2.69 18.97
CA PRO A 86 16.68 1.98 19.38
C PRO A 86 17.42 1.41 18.17
N TYR A 87 18.74 1.57 18.13
CA TYR A 87 19.63 1.03 17.10
C TYR A 87 20.81 0.31 17.77
N THR A 88 21.30 -0.74 17.14
CA THR A 88 22.55 -1.39 17.56
C THR A 88 23.78 -0.60 17.09
N LEU A 89 23.65 0.08 15.94
CA LEU A 89 24.68 0.92 15.32
C LEU A 89 24.63 2.36 15.86
N THR A 90 25.78 3.04 15.80
CA THR A 90 25.89 4.46 16.17
C THR A 90 25.74 5.36 14.95
N LEU A 91 25.51 6.66 15.15
CA LEU A 91 25.43 7.62 14.05
C LEU A 91 26.70 7.65 13.17
N ASP A 92 27.88 7.34 13.74
CA ASP A 92 29.13 7.24 12.98
C ASP A 92 29.10 6.09 11.95
N ASN A 93 28.41 4.99 12.27
CA ASN A 93 28.20 3.91 11.31
C ASN A 93 27.30 4.33 10.14
N TYR A 94 26.43 5.33 10.34
CA TYR A 94 25.51 5.86 9.33
C TYR A 94 26.02 7.11 8.61
N ARG A 95 27.22 7.61 8.93
CA ARG A 95 27.76 8.89 8.41
C ARG A 95 27.76 8.94 6.87
N GLN A 96 27.42 10.10 6.31
CA GLN A 96 27.45 10.32 4.87
C GLN A 96 28.86 10.12 4.30
N GLY A 97 28.99 9.42 3.16
CA GLY A 97 30.28 9.05 2.57
C GLY A 97 31.05 8.00 3.38
N GLY A 98 30.46 7.49 4.46
CA GLY A 98 30.98 6.36 5.23
C GLY A 98 30.80 5.03 4.49
N PRO A 99 31.34 3.93 5.04
CA PRO A 99 31.31 2.64 4.38
C PRO A 99 29.95 1.94 4.35
N ASN A 100 28.94 2.49 5.04
CA ASN A 100 27.58 1.93 5.05
C ASN A 100 26.57 2.86 4.33
N ASP A 101 27.06 3.81 3.53
CA ASP A 101 26.19 4.73 2.77
C ASP A 101 25.41 3.96 1.69
N TYR A 102 26.10 3.03 1.03
CA TYR A 102 25.55 1.98 0.19
C TYR A 102 26.39 0.71 0.36
N LEU A 103 25.75 -0.41 0.65
CA LEU A 103 26.40 -1.71 0.83
C LEU A 103 26.11 -2.60 -0.37
N PRO A 104 26.96 -2.62 -1.41
CA PRO A 104 26.76 -3.50 -2.55
C PRO A 104 26.73 -4.97 -2.13
N TYR A 105 25.89 -5.75 -2.79
CA TYR A 105 25.90 -7.20 -2.67
C TYR A 105 27.19 -7.76 -3.23
N GLN A 106 27.86 -8.60 -2.44
CA GLN A 106 29.00 -9.39 -2.87
C GLN A 106 28.79 -10.83 -2.42
N ASP A 107 28.81 -11.76 -3.37
CA ASP A 107 28.76 -13.17 -3.03
C ASP A 107 30.09 -13.59 -2.38
N LEU A 108 30.05 -13.90 -1.09
CA LEU A 108 31.18 -14.43 -0.31
C LEU A 108 31.03 -15.92 -0.02
N GLY A 109 30.13 -16.63 -0.71
CA GLY A 109 29.81 -18.04 -0.45
C GLY A 109 28.97 -18.27 0.81
N ILE A 110 28.39 -17.19 1.37
CA ILE A 110 27.53 -17.24 2.57
C ILE A 110 26.08 -17.44 2.13
N LYS A 111 25.51 -18.60 2.47
CA LYS A 111 24.13 -18.95 2.09
C LYS A 111 23.09 -18.04 2.74
N GLU A 112 23.23 -17.79 4.02
CA GLU A 112 22.39 -16.91 4.82
C GLU A 112 23.21 -16.30 5.96
N MET A 113 22.76 -15.16 6.50
CA MET A 113 23.44 -14.48 7.61
C MET A 113 22.42 -13.98 8.64
N ASP A 114 22.69 -14.22 9.91
CA ASP A 114 21.90 -13.67 11.02
C ASP A 114 22.04 -12.14 11.07
N LEU A 115 20.92 -11.44 11.23
CA LEU A 115 20.86 -9.98 11.19
C LEU A 115 21.65 -9.34 12.33
N HIS A 116 21.57 -9.88 13.56
CA HIS A 116 22.36 -9.34 14.68
C HIS A 116 23.85 -9.54 14.45
N GLN A 117 24.25 -10.69 13.91
CA GLN A 117 25.64 -10.94 13.53
C GLN A 117 26.11 -9.95 12.47
N PHE A 118 25.31 -9.70 11.42
CA PHE A 118 25.64 -8.74 10.37
C PHE A 118 25.87 -7.33 10.95
N LEU A 119 24.94 -6.85 11.78
CA LEU A 119 25.04 -5.54 12.42
C LEU A 119 26.25 -5.44 13.36
N ASP A 120 26.56 -6.49 14.14
CA ASP A 120 27.73 -6.52 15.01
C ASP A 120 29.05 -6.44 14.23
N LEU A 121 29.15 -7.09 13.07
CA LEU A 121 30.32 -6.98 12.19
C LEU A 121 30.49 -5.56 11.65
N LEU A 122 29.40 -4.88 11.26
CA LEU A 122 29.43 -3.48 10.83
C LEU A 122 29.83 -2.55 11.98
N LYS A 123 29.29 -2.79 13.18
CA LYS A 123 29.61 -2.03 14.40
C LYS A 123 31.09 -2.11 14.75
N LYS A 124 31.70 -3.29 14.60
CA LYS A 124 33.11 -3.56 14.86
C LYS A 124 34.05 -3.14 13.71
N ASP A 125 33.51 -2.54 12.65
CA ASP A 125 34.26 -2.18 11.44
C ASP A 125 35.08 -3.36 10.88
N TYR A 126 34.47 -4.56 10.85
CA TYR A 126 35.14 -5.79 10.45
C TYR A 126 35.63 -5.71 9.00
N LYS A 127 36.94 -5.81 8.80
CA LYS A 127 37.58 -5.62 7.50
C LYS A 127 37.21 -6.67 6.46
N GLY A 128 36.72 -7.84 6.87
CA GLY A 128 36.25 -8.86 5.93
C GLY A 128 34.98 -8.46 5.18
N LEU A 129 34.23 -7.45 5.64
CA LEU A 129 33.12 -6.87 4.89
C LEU A 129 33.54 -5.70 3.99
N ARG A 130 34.80 -5.25 4.04
CA ARG A 130 35.27 -4.06 3.31
C ARG A 130 35.58 -4.41 1.85
N LEU A 131 34.85 -3.84 0.90
CA LEU A 131 35.15 -3.98 -0.52
C LEU A 131 36.17 -2.95 -1.00
N TYR A 132 35.94 -1.69 -0.66
CA TYR A 132 36.85 -0.56 -0.89
C TYR A 132 36.72 0.43 0.28
N PRO A 133 37.65 1.38 0.51
CA PRO A 133 37.66 2.20 1.73
C PRO A 133 36.31 2.83 2.11
N SER A 134 35.51 3.23 1.10
CA SER A 134 34.19 3.84 1.24
C SER A 134 32.99 2.88 1.11
N ALA A 135 33.14 1.55 1.10
CA ALA A 135 32.00 0.62 1.17
C ALA A 135 32.30 -0.72 1.83
N ASN A 136 31.43 -1.08 2.78
CA ASN A 136 31.19 -2.45 3.22
C ASN A 136 30.24 -3.16 2.24
N VAL A 137 30.14 -4.48 2.33
CA VAL A 137 29.25 -5.30 1.49
C VAL A 137 28.13 -5.93 2.29
N VAL A 138 27.07 -6.29 1.57
CA VAL A 138 26.09 -7.29 2.02
C VAL A 138 26.56 -8.65 1.49
N PRO A 139 26.96 -9.59 2.36
CA PRO A 139 27.71 -10.78 1.93
C PRO A 139 26.83 -11.96 1.47
N THR A 140 25.51 -11.81 1.53
CA THR A 140 24.51 -12.84 1.20
C THR A 140 23.22 -12.20 0.67
N LYS A 141 22.39 -12.96 -0.03
CA LYS A 141 21.05 -12.53 -0.44
C LYS A 141 19.96 -12.82 0.58
N GLU A 142 20.26 -13.61 1.61
CA GLU A 142 19.28 -14.08 2.60
C GLU A 142 19.73 -13.64 4.00
N ILE A 143 19.16 -12.55 4.51
CA ILE A 143 19.37 -12.09 5.88
C ILE A 143 18.26 -12.68 6.76
N VAL A 144 18.61 -13.24 7.91
CA VAL A 144 17.66 -13.92 8.80
C VAL A 144 17.59 -13.21 10.15
N LEU A 145 16.38 -12.94 10.64
CA LEU A 145 16.14 -12.45 12.00
C LEU A 145 15.42 -13.54 12.79
N LYS A 146 16.05 -14.03 13.86
CA LYS A 146 15.43 -14.99 14.78
C LYS A 146 14.32 -14.31 15.59
N VAL A 147 13.27 -15.07 15.86
CA VAL A 147 12.07 -14.60 16.57
C VAL A 147 11.86 -15.46 17.81
N ASP A 148 11.71 -14.80 18.96
CA ASP A 148 11.18 -15.44 20.16
C ASP A 148 9.65 -15.58 20.02
N VAL A 149 9.21 -16.76 19.58
CA VAL A 149 7.80 -17.05 19.29
C VAL A 149 6.95 -16.97 20.56
N ASP A 150 7.46 -17.40 21.70
CA ASP A 150 6.71 -17.40 22.95
C ASP A 150 6.54 -15.97 23.47
N HIS A 151 7.57 -15.13 23.34
CA HIS A 151 7.46 -13.71 23.62
C HIS A 151 6.44 -13.03 22.69
N VAL A 152 6.51 -13.24 21.38
CA VAL A 152 5.55 -12.67 20.41
C VAL A 152 4.11 -13.05 20.77
N ARG A 153 3.86 -14.33 21.08
CA ARG A 153 2.54 -14.80 21.52
C ARG A 153 2.09 -14.13 22.81
N SER A 154 3.00 -13.93 23.77
CA SER A 154 2.68 -13.27 25.03
C SER A 154 2.27 -11.79 24.87
N LEU A 155 2.72 -11.13 23.80
CA LEU A 155 2.35 -9.75 23.51
C LEU A 155 0.93 -9.58 22.96
N GLY A 156 0.30 -10.65 22.43
CA GLY A 156 -1.05 -10.58 21.86
C GLY A 156 -1.18 -9.63 20.66
N ILE A 157 -0.10 -9.41 19.91
CA ILE A 157 -0.04 -8.46 18.78
C ILE A 157 -0.43 -9.05 17.43
N VAL A 158 -0.51 -10.38 17.34
CA VAL A 158 -0.95 -11.09 16.15
C VAL A 158 -2.46 -11.29 16.25
N PRO A 159 -3.25 -10.91 15.23
CA PRO A 159 -4.71 -11.05 15.29
C PRO A 159 -5.16 -12.49 15.45
N GLU A 160 -6.32 -12.69 16.08
CA GLU A 160 -6.90 -14.02 16.28
C GLU A 160 -7.04 -14.77 14.94
N GLY A 161 -6.68 -16.06 14.93
CA GLY A 161 -6.71 -16.90 13.72
C GLY A 161 -5.43 -16.85 12.89
N PHE A 162 -4.49 -15.94 13.18
CA PHE A 162 -3.20 -15.85 12.49
C PHE A 162 -2.03 -16.45 13.28
N ASP A 163 -2.25 -17.00 14.49
CA ASP A 163 -1.22 -17.60 15.35
C ASP A 163 -0.37 -18.67 14.66
N SER A 164 -0.98 -19.45 13.75
CA SER A 164 -0.30 -20.49 12.99
C SER A 164 0.67 -19.93 11.94
N LEU A 165 0.59 -18.63 11.63
CA LEU A 165 1.50 -17.97 10.69
C LEU A 165 2.76 -17.43 11.37
N ILE A 166 2.81 -17.40 12.71
CA ILE A 166 3.99 -16.94 13.45
C ILE A 166 5.18 -17.84 13.12
N VAL A 167 6.29 -17.22 12.72
CA VAL A 167 7.52 -17.95 12.32
C VAL A 167 8.63 -17.78 13.36
N PRO A 168 9.47 -18.81 13.58
CA PRO A 168 10.63 -18.72 14.46
C PRO A 168 11.77 -17.87 13.88
N GLU A 169 11.69 -17.54 12.59
CA GLU A 169 12.67 -16.70 11.90
C GLU A 169 11.99 -15.97 10.75
N MET A 170 12.37 -14.72 10.55
CA MET A 170 12.02 -13.94 9.37
C MET A 170 13.20 -13.93 8.40
N ARG A 171 12.90 -14.17 7.13
CA ARG A 171 13.88 -14.23 6.05
C ARG A 171 13.69 -13.05 5.11
N PHE A 172 14.67 -12.14 5.12
CA PHE A 172 14.71 -10.93 4.32
C PHE A 172 15.56 -11.14 3.08
N LYS A 173 14.89 -11.43 1.96
CA LYS A 173 15.55 -11.63 0.68
C LYS A 173 15.93 -10.31 0.03
N LEU A 174 17.18 -10.17 -0.40
CA LEU A 174 17.65 -9.00 -1.13
C LEU A 174 17.04 -8.95 -2.54
N LYS A 175 16.38 -7.85 -2.89
CA LYS A 175 15.72 -7.62 -4.19
C LYS A 175 16.63 -6.91 -5.22
N GLY A 176 17.67 -6.23 -4.75
CA GLY A 176 18.52 -5.36 -5.58
C GLY A 176 20.02 -5.67 -5.53
N GLY A 177 20.82 -4.69 -5.94
CA GLY A 177 22.28 -4.78 -6.00
C GLY A 177 23.00 -4.53 -4.68
N GLY A 178 22.28 -4.28 -3.59
CA GLY A 178 22.84 -3.92 -2.28
C GLY A 178 21.78 -3.34 -1.35
N LEU A 179 22.20 -2.93 -0.16
CA LEU A 179 21.39 -2.17 0.79
C LEU A 179 21.77 -0.70 0.74
N GLU A 180 20.77 0.17 0.77
CA GLU A 180 20.97 1.58 1.07
C GLU A 180 20.86 1.83 2.58
N LYS A 181 21.27 3.02 3.02
CA LYS A 181 21.22 3.41 4.42
C LYS A 181 19.82 3.30 5.03
N LYS A 182 18.76 3.64 4.27
CA LYS A 182 17.37 3.47 4.70
C LYS A 182 17.02 2.01 5.03
N ASP A 183 17.58 1.07 4.26
CA ASP A 183 17.33 -0.36 4.43
C ASP A 183 18.10 -0.89 5.63
N LEU A 184 19.37 -0.48 5.77
CA LEU A 184 20.20 -0.83 6.92
C LEU A 184 19.59 -0.33 8.23
N ALA A 185 19.15 0.93 8.27
CA ALA A 185 18.56 1.50 9.47
C ALA A 185 17.20 0.88 9.82
N MET A 186 16.39 0.49 8.83
CA MET A 186 15.16 -0.26 9.08
C MET A 186 15.45 -1.66 9.63
N LEU A 187 16.42 -2.38 9.06
CA LEU A 187 16.85 -3.70 9.56
C LEU A 187 17.44 -3.62 10.98
N ASP A 188 18.24 -2.58 11.27
CA ASP A 188 18.78 -2.36 12.61
C ASP A 188 17.67 -2.09 13.64
N PHE A 189 16.65 -1.31 13.27
CA PHE A 189 15.48 -1.11 14.12
C PHE A 189 14.66 -2.41 14.31
N LEU A 190 14.50 -3.24 13.28
CA LEU A 190 13.85 -4.56 13.44
C LEU A 190 14.61 -5.43 14.45
N ALA A 191 15.95 -5.44 14.37
CA ALA A 191 16.80 -6.21 15.26
C ALA A 191 16.72 -5.77 16.74
N THR A 192 16.27 -4.55 17.04
CA THR A 192 16.11 -4.06 18.43
C THR A 192 14.67 -4.03 18.89
N SER A 193 13.71 -4.25 18.00
CA SER A 193 12.30 -3.95 18.24
C SER A 193 11.65 -4.83 19.32
N ASN A 194 12.05 -6.11 19.42
CA ASN A 194 11.36 -7.17 20.17
C ASN A 194 9.84 -7.19 19.98
N TRP A 195 9.34 -6.59 18.89
CA TRP A 195 7.91 -6.42 18.59
C TRP A 195 7.10 -5.60 19.62
N GLU A 196 7.77 -4.93 20.57
CA GLU A 196 7.12 -4.09 21.59
C GLU A 196 6.65 -2.75 21.02
N ARG A 197 7.42 -2.19 20.08
CA ARG A 197 7.05 -0.98 19.35
C ARG A 197 6.44 -1.36 17.99
N PRO A 198 5.17 -1.03 17.71
CA PRO A 198 4.54 -1.38 16.44
C PRO A 198 5.24 -0.73 15.24
N ILE A 199 5.40 -1.48 14.16
CA ILE A 199 6.09 -1.05 12.94
C ILE A 199 5.12 -1.17 11.77
N TYR A 200 4.93 -0.09 11.03
CA TYR A 200 4.02 0.00 9.92
C TYR A 200 4.71 0.57 8.69
N VAL A 201 4.15 0.25 7.53
CA VAL A 201 4.54 0.79 6.24
C VAL A 201 3.29 1.01 5.40
N ASN A 202 3.26 2.03 4.55
CA ASN A 202 2.19 2.14 3.55
C ASN A 202 2.48 1.25 2.33
N MET A 203 1.45 0.88 1.57
CA MET A 203 1.60 -0.07 0.45
C MET A 203 2.68 0.36 -0.55
N THR A 204 2.68 1.63 -0.95
CA THR A 204 3.63 2.18 -1.95
C THR A 204 5.08 2.21 -1.48
N SER A 205 5.33 2.20 -0.16
CA SER A 205 6.69 2.21 0.39
C SER A 205 7.23 0.82 0.72
N LEU A 206 6.36 -0.17 0.84
CA LEU A 206 6.79 -1.57 1.06
C LEU A 206 7.75 -2.04 -0.04
N ASP A 207 7.49 -1.64 -1.29
CA ASP A 207 8.33 -1.98 -2.43
C ASP A 207 9.63 -1.18 -2.52
N GLN A 208 9.74 -0.03 -1.83
CA GLN A 208 10.94 0.83 -1.86
C GLN A 208 12.11 0.26 -1.05
N PHE A 209 11.85 -0.70 -0.15
CA PHE A 209 12.92 -1.40 0.56
C PHE A 209 13.68 -2.33 -0.40
N ASN A 210 14.99 -2.42 -0.25
CA ASN A 210 15.83 -3.35 -1.01
C ASN A 210 15.77 -4.80 -0.50
N VAL A 211 14.97 -5.06 0.53
CA VAL A 211 14.64 -6.41 1.03
C VAL A 211 13.15 -6.68 0.88
N ASP A 212 12.79 -7.95 0.70
CA ASP A 212 11.40 -8.38 0.61
C ASP A 212 10.77 -8.53 2.01
N LEU A 213 9.79 -7.68 2.29
CA LEU A 213 8.96 -7.70 3.50
C LEU A 213 7.51 -8.09 3.21
N SER A 214 7.14 -8.31 1.93
CA SER A 214 5.75 -8.44 1.47
C SER A 214 4.98 -9.60 2.11
N ARG A 215 5.71 -10.61 2.58
CA ARG A 215 5.14 -11.81 3.22
C ARG A 215 4.99 -11.68 4.73
N TYR A 216 5.48 -10.58 5.32
CA TYR A 216 5.53 -10.33 6.77
C TYR A 216 4.64 -9.17 7.21
N VAL A 217 3.63 -8.84 6.41
CA VAL A 217 2.72 -7.73 6.67
C VAL A 217 1.27 -8.15 6.78
N ILE A 218 0.52 -7.42 7.59
CA ILE A 218 -0.93 -7.52 7.72
C ILE A 218 -1.57 -6.13 7.63
N GLN A 219 -2.66 -5.98 6.87
CA GLN A 219 -3.37 -4.72 6.74
C GLN A 219 -4.14 -4.40 8.03
N GLU A 220 -3.98 -3.18 8.52
CA GLU A 220 -4.76 -2.57 9.60
C GLU A 220 -5.22 -1.17 9.15
N GLY A 221 -6.43 -1.06 8.61
CA GLY A 221 -6.87 0.18 7.94
C GLY A 221 -6.14 0.39 6.61
N ASN A 222 -5.46 1.53 6.45
CA ASN A 222 -4.69 1.82 5.23
C ASN A 222 -3.20 1.47 5.36
N ALA A 223 -2.72 1.15 6.57
CA ALA A 223 -1.33 0.84 6.83
C ALA A 223 -1.12 -0.68 6.98
N TYR A 224 0.09 -1.12 6.69
CA TYR A 224 0.50 -2.51 6.80
C TYR A 224 1.42 -2.66 8.00
N ARG A 225 1.00 -3.43 9.00
CA ARG A 225 1.81 -3.74 10.17
C ARG A 225 2.81 -4.83 9.83
N ILE A 226 4.08 -4.61 10.10
CA ILE A 226 5.13 -5.64 9.99
C ILE A 226 5.09 -6.48 11.26
N LEU A 227 4.94 -7.79 11.10
CA LEU A 227 4.88 -8.78 12.17
C LEU A 227 5.73 -10.00 11.81
N PRO A 228 6.18 -10.80 12.79
CA PRO A 228 6.90 -12.05 12.55
C PRO A 228 5.95 -13.18 12.15
N ILE A 229 5.12 -12.93 11.13
CA ILE A 229 4.21 -13.89 10.50
C ILE A 229 4.63 -14.13 9.06
N PHE A 230 4.30 -15.28 8.48
CA PHE A 230 4.55 -15.54 7.07
C PHE A 230 3.26 -15.84 6.33
N ASN A 231 2.87 -14.96 5.42
CA ASN A 231 1.77 -15.22 4.50
C ASN A 231 2.18 -16.35 3.55
N PRO A 232 1.52 -17.53 3.51
CA PRO A 232 1.86 -18.61 2.59
C PRO A 232 1.38 -18.36 1.15
N ASN A 233 0.41 -17.46 0.95
CA ASN A 233 -0.17 -17.17 -0.36
C ASN A 233 -0.11 -15.67 -0.67
N PRO A 234 0.85 -15.20 -1.50
CA PRO A 234 1.02 -13.78 -1.80
C PRO A 234 -0.13 -13.19 -2.64
N ARG A 235 -1.06 -14.02 -3.13
CA ARG A 235 -2.23 -13.57 -3.88
C ARG A 235 -3.38 -13.10 -2.99
N ILE A 236 -3.31 -13.41 -1.69
CA ILE A 236 -4.32 -13.04 -0.70
C ILE A 236 -3.61 -12.15 0.32
N GLU A 237 -4.06 -10.91 0.44
CA GLU A 237 -3.55 -10.00 1.46
C GLU A 237 -4.03 -10.49 2.84
N LEU A 238 -3.14 -10.48 3.83
CA LEU A 238 -3.56 -10.72 5.21
C LEU A 238 -4.19 -9.43 5.73
N VAL A 239 -5.36 -9.55 6.36
CA VAL A 239 -6.08 -8.40 6.89
C VAL A 239 -6.49 -8.67 8.32
N ASN A 240 -6.17 -7.74 9.22
CA ASN A 240 -6.78 -7.70 10.54
C ASN A 240 -8.15 -7.03 10.39
N THR A 241 -9.20 -7.84 10.20
CA THR A 241 -10.55 -7.37 9.88
C THR A 241 -11.16 -6.55 11.01
N GLU A 242 -10.92 -6.92 12.28
CA GLU A 242 -11.40 -6.18 13.44
C GLU A 242 -10.81 -4.76 13.51
N ALA A 243 -9.47 -4.66 13.47
CA ALA A 243 -8.80 -3.36 13.51
C ALA A 243 -9.16 -2.52 12.29
N SER A 244 -9.26 -3.14 11.11
CA SER A 244 -9.62 -2.44 9.87
C SER A 244 -11.06 -1.94 9.90
N MET A 245 -12.03 -2.72 10.39
CA MET A 245 -13.42 -2.24 10.59
C MET A 245 -13.47 -1.04 11.55
N GLU A 246 -12.82 -1.16 12.71
CA GLU A 246 -12.77 -0.08 13.71
C GLU A 246 -12.14 1.19 13.15
N ASN A 247 -10.99 1.06 12.49
CA ASN A 247 -10.26 2.20 11.94
C ASN A 247 -11.04 2.84 10.78
N MET A 248 -11.46 2.06 9.79
CA MET A 248 -12.00 2.57 8.53
C MET A 248 -13.43 3.09 8.66
N LEU A 249 -14.30 2.44 9.43
CA LEU A 249 -15.70 2.85 9.52
C LEU A 249 -15.93 3.88 10.63
N LYS A 250 -15.12 3.89 11.70
CA LYS A 250 -15.37 4.74 12.88
C LYS A 250 -14.36 5.86 13.08
N LYS A 251 -13.07 5.61 12.84
CA LYS A 251 -12.01 6.61 13.12
C LYS A 251 -11.67 7.48 11.91
N PHE A 252 -11.77 6.94 10.71
CA PHE A 252 -11.37 7.63 9.49
C PHE A 252 -12.27 8.82 9.17
N ARG A 253 -11.70 9.76 8.42
CA ARG A 253 -12.36 10.96 7.91
C ARG A 253 -12.45 10.88 6.40
N TYR A 254 -13.59 11.29 5.86
CA TYR A 254 -13.91 11.25 4.42
C TYR A 254 -14.47 12.61 3.95
N ARG A 255 -14.03 13.72 4.56
CA ARG A 255 -14.68 15.02 4.35
C ARG A 255 -14.56 15.46 2.89
N GLY A 256 -15.70 15.86 2.33
CA GLY A 256 -15.80 16.38 0.97
C GLY A 256 -15.95 15.31 -0.11
N LEU A 257 -15.66 14.04 0.17
CA LEU A 257 -15.72 12.98 -0.85
C LEU A 257 -17.13 12.70 -1.38
N ASP A 258 -18.16 13.19 -0.68
CA ASP A 258 -19.57 13.14 -1.05
C ASP A 258 -20.14 14.52 -1.47
N ASP A 259 -19.31 15.57 -1.51
CA ASP A 259 -19.67 16.94 -1.87
C ASP A 259 -19.41 17.24 -3.35
N THR A 260 -20.48 17.35 -4.15
CA THR A 260 -20.41 17.60 -5.60
C THR A 260 -19.85 18.99 -5.97
N ARG A 261 -19.59 19.88 -4.99
CA ARG A 261 -18.94 21.18 -5.22
C ARG A 261 -17.42 21.06 -5.33
N ALA A 262 -16.84 19.96 -4.85
CA ALA A 262 -15.41 19.73 -4.93
C ALA A 262 -15.02 19.21 -6.33
N TYR A 263 -13.98 19.80 -6.92
CA TYR A 263 -13.36 19.27 -8.14
C TYR A 263 -12.19 18.36 -7.78
N TYR A 264 -12.14 17.16 -8.37
CA TYR A 264 -11.08 16.19 -8.13
C TYR A 264 -10.30 15.89 -9.41
N ASN A 265 -9.10 16.44 -9.50
CA ASN A 265 -8.14 16.12 -10.55
C ASN A 265 -7.57 14.70 -10.35
N GLN A 266 -6.81 14.21 -11.33
CA GLN A 266 -6.31 12.83 -11.35
C GLN A 266 -5.46 12.49 -10.11
N ASP A 267 -4.56 13.39 -9.70
CA ASP A 267 -3.71 13.15 -8.52
C ASP A 267 -4.55 12.99 -7.25
N TYR A 268 -5.62 13.79 -7.12
CA TYR A 268 -6.50 13.69 -5.96
C TYR A 268 -7.30 12.39 -5.95
N ARG A 269 -7.71 11.89 -7.12
CA ARG A 269 -8.41 10.61 -7.26
C ARG A 269 -7.53 9.44 -6.82
N ASN A 270 -6.20 9.53 -6.94
CA ASN A 270 -5.29 8.48 -6.48
C ASN A 270 -5.33 8.28 -4.94
N PHE A 271 -5.54 9.34 -4.15
CA PHE A 271 -5.74 9.19 -2.70
C PHE A 271 -6.99 8.36 -2.39
N VAL A 272 -8.06 8.58 -3.16
CA VAL A 272 -9.34 7.89 -3.01
C VAL A 272 -9.22 6.43 -3.44
N LEU A 273 -8.52 6.18 -4.56
CA LEU A 273 -8.22 4.84 -5.04
C LEU A 273 -7.54 3.99 -3.96
N ASN A 274 -6.53 4.52 -3.26
CA ASN A 274 -5.84 3.78 -2.19
C ASN A 274 -6.79 3.38 -1.04
N HIS A 275 -7.75 4.23 -0.70
CA HIS A 275 -8.76 3.91 0.31
C HIS A 275 -9.76 2.87 -0.19
N ARG A 276 -10.23 2.99 -1.44
CA ARG A 276 -11.09 1.99 -2.08
C ARG A 276 -10.41 0.61 -2.11
N SER A 277 -9.13 0.54 -2.47
CA SER A 277 -8.35 -0.70 -2.43
C SER A 277 -8.29 -1.29 -1.03
N SER A 278 -8.01 -0.47 -0.01
CA SER A 278 -7.98 -0.93 1.39
C SER A 278 -9.34 -1.47 1.85
N PHE A 279 -10.45 -0.87 1.38
CA PHE A 279 -11.80 -1.39 1.61
C PHE A 279 -12.02 -2.74 0.94
N ALA A 280 -11.58 -2.89 -0.32
CA ALA A 280 -11.70 -4.15 -1.04
C ALA A 280 -10.97 -5.28 -0.30
N SER A 281 -9.74 -5.04 0.19
CA SER A 281 -9.01 -6.02 0.99
C SER A 281 -9.71 -6.36 2.30
N LEU A 282 -10.26 -5.35 3.01
CA LEU A 282 -11.09 -5.58 4.20
C LEU A 282 -12.30 -6.47 3.90
N ILE A 283 -13.02 -6.17 2.83
CA ILE A 283 -14.20 -6.92 2.41
C ILE A 283 -13.82 -8.38 2.07
N ASP A 284 -12.74 -8.58 1.32
CA ASP A 284 -12.24 -9.94 1.02
C ASP A 284 -11.92 -10.71 2.29
N GLY A 285 -11.22 -10.07 3.25
CA GLY A 285 -10.89 -10.66 4.54
C GLY A 285 -12.14 -11.06 5.34
N LEU A 286 -13.15 -10.19 5.39
CA LEU A 286 -14.42 -10.46 6.05
C LEU A 286 -15.18 -11.62 5.40
N LEU A 287 -15.20 -11.71 4.07
CA LEU A 287 -15.83 -12.81 3.35
C LEU A 287 -15.11 -14.14 3.59
N LEU A 288 -13.77 -14.14 3.60
CA LEU A 288 -12.96 -15.32 3.93
C LEU A 288 -13.21 -15.82 5.35
N GLU A 289 -13.48 -14.92 6.29
CA GLU A 289 -13.86 -15.24 7.68
C GLU A 289 -15.35 -15.62 7.82
N GLY A 290 -16.14 -15.58 6.75
CA GLY A 290 -17.58 -15.85 6.77
C GLY A 290 -18.44 -14.73 7.40
N LYS A 291 -17.88 -13.53 7.56
CA LYS A 291 -18.52 -12.35 8.18
C LYS A 291 -19.29 -11.52 7.14
N THR A 292 -20.24 -12.14 6.43
CA THR A 292 -20.95 -11.55 5.29
C THR A 292 -21.68 -10.24 5.63
N GLU A 293 -22.34 -10.13 6.79
CA GLU A 293 -23.02 -8.88 7.17
C GLU A 293 -22.05 -7.71 7.39
N GLN A 294 -20.86 -7.98 7.93
CA GLN A 294 -19.83 -6.95 8.08
C GLN A 294 -19.21 -6.59 6.73
N ALA A 295 -19.04 -7.56 5.82
CA ALA A 295 -18.62 -7.28 4.45
C ALA A 295 -19.64 -6.37 3.73
N ARG A 296 -20.94 -6.63 3.93
CA ARG A 296 -22.05 -5.80 3.45
C ARG A 296 -21.97 -4.38 4.02
N GLU A 297 -21.78 -4.24 5.32
CA GLU A 297 -21.61 -2.93 5.97
C GLU A 297 -20.43 -2.15 5.36
N ALA A 298 -19.26 -2.80 5.23
CA ALA A 298 -18.06 -2.17 4.71
C ALA A 298 -18.20 -1.74 3.23
N VAL A 299 -18.76 -2.58 2.36
CA VAL A 299 -18.95 -2.24 0.94
C VAL A 299 -19.95 -1.10 0.78
N MET A 300 -21.06 -1.12 1.52
CA MET A 300 -22.07 -0.06 1.45
C MET A 300 -21.54 1.26 1.99
N PHE A 301 -20.78 1.23 3.09
CA PHE A 301 -20.11 2.41 3.62
C PHE A 301 -19.11 3.01 2.62
N CYS A 302 -18.32 2.17 1.94
CA CYS A 302 -17.40 2.61 0.88
C CYS A 302 -18.13 3.36 -0.25
N PHE A 303 -19.26 2.83 -0.73
CA PHE A 303 -20.07 3.49 -1.77
C PHE A 303 -20.79 4.75 -1.28
N GLU A 304 -21.20 4.80 -0.01
CA GLU A 304 -21.81 6.00 0.60
C GLU A 304 -20.79 7.14 0.71
N LYS A 305 -19.58 6.86 1.23
CA LYS A 305 -18.56 7.88 1.49
C LYS A 305 -17.79 8.32 0.25
N MET A 306 -17.74 7.48 -0.79
CA MET A 306 -17.00 7.76 -2.02
C MET A 306 -17.87 7.55 -3.27
N PRO A 307 -19.00 8.28 -3.40
CA PRO A 307 -19.99 8.04 -4.44
C PRO A 307 -19.54 8.57 -5.81
N ASP A 308 -20.01 7.90 -6.87
CA ASP A 308 -19.66 8.21 -8.26
C ASP A 308 -19.95 9.66 -8.67
N LYS A 309 -21.05 10.23 -8.15
CA LYS A 309 -21.50 11.59 -8.45
C LYS A 309 -20.46 12.66 -8.09
N THR A 310 -19.61 12.36 -7.11
CA THR A 310 -18.61 13.28 -6.59
C THR A 310 -17.22 12.86 -7.06
N ILE A 311 -16.90 11.57 -6.92
CA ILE A 311 -15.66 10.97 -7.41
C ILE A 311 -16.00 9.71 -8.18
N GLN A 312 -15.77 9.77 -9.48
CA GLN A 312 -16.05 8.69 -10.41
C GLN A 312 -15.50 7.36 -9.90
N TYR A 313 -16.30 6.31 -10.05
CA TYR A 313 -15.89 4.95 -9.77
C TYR A 313 -14.71 4.53 -10.65
N ASP A 314 -13.78 3.80 -10.04
CA ASP A 314 -12.58 3.27 -10.67
C ASP A 314 -12.63 1.74 -10.74
N HIS A 315 -11.57 1.12 -11.23
CA HIS A 315 -11.48 -0.33 -11.40
C HIS A 315 -11.68 -1.14 -10.10
N VAL A 316 -11.44 -0.55 -8.91
CA VAL A 316 -11.73 -1.22 -7.65
C VAL A 316 -13.24 -1.35 -7.46
N ASN A 317 -14.01 -0.31 -7.80
CA ASN A 317 -15.47 -0.38 -7.74
C ASN A 317 -16.04 -1.43 -8.71
N ALA A 318 -15.43 -1.63 -9.90
CA ALA A 318 -15.83 -2.70 -10.81
C ALA A 318 -15.67 -4.08 -10.16
N ARG A 319 -14.54 -4.32 -9.48
CA ARG A 319 -14.30 -5.53 -8.70
C ARG A 319 -15.34 -5.72 -7.59
N LEU A 320 -15.72 -4.64 -6.91
CA LEU A 320 -16.72 -4.67 -5.83
C LEU A 320 -18.15 -4.97 -6.31
N VAL A 321 -18.43 -4.99 -7.62
CA VAL A 321 -19.74 -5.43 -8.15
C VAL A 321 -20.00 -6.89 -7.80
N ASP A 322 -18.99 -7.77 -7.89
CA ASP A 322 -19.14 -9.19 -7.51
C ASP A 322 -19.55 -9.32 -6.04
N VAL A 323 -18.90 -8.54 -5.17
CA VAL A 323 -19.20 -8.46 -3.74
C VAL A 323 -20.63 -7.99 -3.51
N LEU A 324 -21.08 -6.92 -4.18
CA LEU A 324 -22.43 -6.39 -3.99
C LEU A 324 -23.50 -7.46 -4.28
N PHE A 325 -23.32 -8.27 -5.32
CA PHE A 325 -24.21 -9.40 -5.56
C PHE A 325 -24.10 -10.48 -4.46
N GLU A 326 -22.87 -10.83 -4.05
CA GLU A 326 -22.61 -11.85 -3.02
C GLU A 326 -23.27 -11.51 -1.67
N VAL A 327 -23.25 -10.23 -1.29
CA VAL A 327 -23.86 -9.74 -0.05
C VAL A 327 -25.34 -9.35 -0.18
N GLY A 328 -25.97 -9.66 -1.32
CA GLY A 328 -27.40 -9.44 -1.55
C GLY A 328 -27.82 -8.03 -1.98
N GLU A 329 -26.87 -7.14 -2.25
CA GLU A 329 -27.07 -5.75 -2.70
C GLU A 329 -27.21 -5.65 -4.23
N LYS A 330 -28.10 -6.46 -4.81
CA LYS A 330 -28.31 -6.57 -6.25
C LYS A 330 -28.64 -5.23 -6.92
N GLU A 331 -29.54 -4.44 -6.34
CA GLU A 331 -29.94 -3.14 -6.92
C GLU A 331 -28.73 -2.20 -7.03
N LYS A 332 -27.91 -2.15 -5.97
CA LYS A 332 -26.68 -1.36 -5.97
C LYS A 332 -25.66 -1.89 -6.98
N ALA A 333 -25.51 -3.21 -7.10
CA ALA A 333 -24.61 -3.83 -8.07
C ALA A 333 -24.97 -3.39 -9.51
N LEU A 334 -26.26 -3.45 -9.85
CA LEU A 334 -26.77 -3.04 -11.16
C LEU A 334 -26.63 -1.53 -11.38
N GLU A 335 -26.82 -0.70 -10.36
CA GLU A 335 -26.56 0.74 -10.43
C GLU A 335 -25.09 1.01 -10.83
N VAL A 336 -24.14 0.37 -10.14
CA VAL A 336 -22.70 0.53 -10.40
C VAL A 336 -22.35 0.07 -11.82
N VAL A 337 -22.86 -1.07 -12.27
CA VAL A 337 -22.65 -1.56 -13.65
C VAL A 337 -23.13 -0.53 -14.67
N ASN A 338 -24.35 -0.01 -14.52
CA ASN A 338 -24.93 0.95 -15.47
C ASN A 338 -24.18 2.29 -15.51
N LEU A 339 -23.51 2.68 -14.42
CA LEU A 339 -22.64 3.85 -14.38
C LEU A 339 -21.28 3.62 -15.07
N MET A 340 -20.67 2.45 -14.82
CA MET A 340 -19.30 2.17 -15.24
C MET A 340 -19.19 1.66 -16.67
N TRP A 341 -20.10 0.79 -17.11
CA TRP A 341 -20.02 0.13 -18.41
C TRP A 341 -19.94 1.13 -19.60
N PRO A 342 -20.83 2.13 -19.73
CA PRO A 342 -20.77 3.06 -20.86
C PRO A 342 -19.47 3.88 -20.90
N ARG A 343 -18.90 4.18 -19.72
CA ARG A 343 -17.63 4.93 -19.61
C ARG A 343 -16.44 4.09 -20.04
N ALA A 344 -16.39 2.84 -19.58
CA ALA A 344 -15.33 1.90 -19.96
C ALA A 344 -15.38 1.57 -21.46
N GLU A 345 -16.58 1.41 -22.04
CA GLU A 345 -16.75 1.26 -23.49
C GLU A 345 -16.24 2.50 -24.24
N ALA A 346 -16.68 3.70 -23.85
CA ALA A 346 -16.26 4.93 -24.52
C ALA A 346 -14.73 5.12 -24.48
N MET A 347 -14.11 4.88 -23.31
CA MET A 347 -12.67 5.00 -23.14
C MET A 347 -11.90 3.96 -23.97
N THR A 348 -12.27 2.68 -23.88
CA THR A 348 -11.59 1.62 -24.65
C THR A 348 -11.73 1.82 -26.15
N MET A 349 -12.91 2.21 -26.65
CA MET A 349 -13.14 2.48 -28.06
C MET A 349 -12.34 3.68 -28.58
N HIS A 350 -12.27 4.76 -27.79
CA HIS A 350 -11.47 5.93 -28.15
C HIS A 350 -9.98 5.57 -28.24
N LEU A 351 -9.42 4.95 -27.20
CA LEU A 351 -8.00 4.58 -27.15
C LEU A 351 -7.65 3.54 -28.23
N ALA A 352 -8.51 2.54 -28.48
CA ALA A 352 -8.32 1.61 -29.60
C ALA A 352 -8.33 2.31 -30.96
N ALA A 353 -9.20 3.30 -31.15
CA ALA A 353 -9.22 4.11 -32.37
C ALA A 353 -7.97 4.99 -32.54
N GLU A 354 -7.29 5.32 -31.45
CA GLU A 354 -5.99 6.01 -31.46
C GLU A 354 -4.79 5.07 -31.50
N GLN A 355 -5.00 3.75 -31.41
CA GLN A 355 -3.96 2.72 -31.21
C GLN A 355 -3.14 2.95 -29.93
N ASP A 356 -3.76 3.57 -28.93
CA ASP A 356 -3.16 3.71 -27.62
C ASP A 356 -3.51 2.50 -26.75
N PHE A 357 -2.54 1.60 -26.57
CA PHE A 357 -2.64 0.45 -25.68
C PHE A 357 -1.99 0.74 -24.32
N SER A 358 -2.08 1.98 -23.87
CA SER A 358 -1.60 2.43 -22.57
C SER A 358 -2.27 1.68 -21.42
N ARG A 359 -1.75 1.92 -20.21
CA ARG A 359 -2.34 1.43 -18.97
C ARG A 359 -3.83 1.78 -18.85
N GLU A 360 -4.25 2.93 -19.36
CA GLU A 360 -5.66 3.36 -19.30
C GLU A 360 -6.56 2.45 -20.16
N PHE A 361 -6.08 2.05 -21.34
CA PHE A 361 -6.77 1.06 -22.18
C PHE A 361 -6.89 -0.28 -21.45
N GLN A 362 -5.78 -0.76 -20.87
CA GLN A 362 -5.76 -2.04 -20.15
C GLN A 362 -6.73 -2.04 -18.97
N ILE A 363 -6.77 -0.96 -18.19
CA ILE A 363 -7.69 -0.81 -17.06
C ILE A 363 -9.14 -0.81 -17.55
N SER A 364 -9.47 0.02 -18.53
CA SER A 364 -10.85 0.13 -19.03
C SER A 364 -11.33 -1.17 -19.67
N TYR A 365 -10.44 -1.88 -20.37
CA TYR A 365 -10.71 -3.20 -20.93
C TYR A 365 -10.93 -4.25 -19.84
N ALA A 366 -10.11 -4.25 -18.78
CA ALA A 366 -10.28 -5.14 -17.64
C ALA A 366 -11.62 -4.90 -16.92
N VAL A 367 -12.05 -3.63 -16.78
CA VAL A 367 -13.37 -3.28 -16.24
C VAL A 367 -14.49 -3.93 -17.06
N LEU A 368 -14.47 -3.81 -18.40
CA LEU A 368 -15.50 -4.43 -19.24
C LEU A 368 -15.57 -5.95 -19.07
N ASN A 369 -14.42 -6.63 -19.09
CA ASN A 369 -14.35 -8.08 -18.89
C ASN A 369 -14.89 -8.48 -17.50
N GLU A 370 -14.53 -7.73 -16.47
CA GLU A 370 -14.99 -8.02 -15.11
C GLU A 370 -16.50 -7.84 -14.96
N LEU A 371 -17.06 -6.73 -15.48
CA LEU A 371 -18.50 -6.50 -15.45
C LEU A 371 -19.27 -7.59 -16.22
N GLN A 372 -18.79 -7.99 -17.41
CA GLN A 372 -19.40 -9.07 -18.18
C GLN A 372 -19.39 -10.40 -17.40
N ARG A 373 -18.23 -10.78 -16.86
CA ARG A 373 -18.04 -12.01 -16.09
C ARG A 373 -19.01 -12.06 -14.90
N VAL A 374 -19.09 -10.97 -14.14
CA VAL A 374 -19.94 -10.88 -12.95
C VAL A 374 -21.43 -10.93 -13.30
N LEU A 375 -21.87 -10.21 -14.34
CA LEU A 375 -23.28 -10.24 -14.77
C LEU A 375 -23.72 -11.65 -15.16
N TYR A 376 -22.89 -12.39 -15.89
CA TYR A 376 -23.19 -13.78 -16.23
C TYR A 376 -23.16 -14.71 -15.01
N LYS A 377 -22.21 -14.52 -14.09
CA LYS A 377 -22.14 -15.27 -12.82
C LYS A 377 -23.45 -15.18 -12.03
N TYR A 378 -24.10 -14.02 -12.01
CA TYR A 378 -25.34 -13.77 -11.25
C TYR A 378 -26.63 -13.80 -12.07
N ASN A 379 -26.60 -14.37 -13.27
CA ASN A 379 -27.76 -14.54 -14.15
C ASN A 379 -28.40 -13.23 -14.65
N GLU A 380 -27.64 -12.13 -14.73
CA GLU A 380 -28.05 -10.84 -15.31
C GLU A 380 -27.80 -10.82 -16.82
N ALA A 381 -28.27 -11.85 -17.52
CA ALA A 381 -27.87 -12.15 -18.90
C ALA A 381 -28.20 -11.03 -19.90
N GLU A 382 -29.28 -10.28 -19.70
CA GLU A 382 -29.64 -9.18 -20.62
C GLU A 382 -28.59 -8.06 -20.58
N LEU A 383 -28.16 -7.66 -19.38
CA LEU A 383 -27.13 -6.63 -19.22
C LEU A 383 -25.74 -7.20 -19.57
N GLY A 384 -25.46 -8.45 -19.18
CA GLY A 384 -24.23 -9.16 -19.55
C GLY A 384 -24.01 -9.20 -21.06
N LYS A 385 -25.07 -9.47 -21.83
CA LYS A 385 -25.04 -9.45 -23.30
C LYS A 385 -24.73 -8.06 -23.85
N LYS A 386 -25.27 -6.99 -23.26
CA LYS A 386 -24.96 -5.63 -23.71
C LYS A 386 -23.47 -5.28 -23.53
N VAL A 387 -22.86 -5.71 -22.41
CA VAL A 387 -21.41 -5.54 -22.17
C VAL A 387 -20.58 -6.40 -23.14
N GLU A 388 -21.02 -7.63 -23.42
CA GLU A 388 -20.41 -8.51 -24.42
C GLU A 388 -20.40 -7.88 -25.80
N GLU A 389 -21.52 -7.32 -26.25
CA GLU A 389 -21.61 -6.63 -27.53
C GLU A 389 -20.63 -5.44 -27.61
N SER A 390 -20.35 -4.75 -26.50
CA SER A 390 -19.31 -3.70 -26.45
C SER A 390 -17.90 -4.29 -26.65
N LEU A 391 -17.60 -5.45 -26.05
CA LEU A 391 -16.33 -6.15 -26.23
C LEU A 391 -16.16 -6.67 -27.67
N GLU A 392 -17.22 -7.18 -28.29
CA GLU A 392 -17.22 -7.62 -29.69
C GLU A 392 -16.98 -6.44 -30.66
N ARG A 393 -17.62 -5.29 -30.42
CA ARG A 393 -17.35 -4.05 -31.16
C ARG A 393 -15.89 -3.65 -31.04
N LEU A 394 -15.33 -3.68 -29.83
CA LEU A 394 -13.92 -3.36 -29.59
C LEU A 394 -12.98 -4.31 -30.34
N ASN A 395 -13.21 -5.62 -30.25
CA ASN A 395 -12.41 -6.63 -30.97
C ASN A 395 -12.46 -6.41 -32.49
N THR A 396 -13.60 -5.99 -33.03
CA THR A 396 -13.74 -5.64 -34.45
C THR A 396 -12.85 -4.45 -34.83
N VAL A 397 -12.81 -3.40 -34.01
CA VAL A 397 -11.93 -2.23 -34.23
C VAL A 397 -10.45 -2.62 -34.21
N LEU A 398 -10.05 -3.48 -33.28
CA LEU A 398 -8.67 -3.98 -33.18
C LEU A 398 -8.29 -4.80 -34.43
N ASN A 399 -9.15 -5.74 -34.85
CA ASN A 399 -8.91 -6.63 -35.99
C ASN A 399 -8.91 -5.92 -37.35
N ILE A 400 -9.77 -4.92 -37.57
CA ILE A 400 -9.80 -4.15 -38.83
C ILE A 400 -8.45 -3.45 -39.08
N ARG A 401 -7.74 -3.06 -38.02
CA ARG A 401 -6.48 -2.33 -38.13
C ARG A 401 -5.24 -3.20 -38.20
N ASP A 402 -5.26 -4.41 -37.64
CA ASP A 402 -4.19 -5.39 -37.87
C ASP A 402 -4.10 -5.82 -39.35
N ASN A 403 -5.24 -5.97 -40.02
CA ASN A 403 -5.29 -6.23 -41.47
C ASN A 403 -4.81 -5.05 -42.34
N ASN A 404 -4.79 -3.82 -41.81
CA ASN A 404 -4.21 -2.66 -42.50
C ASN A 404 -2.69 -2.54 -42.28
N ARG A 405 -2.11 -3.22 -41.28
CA ARG A 405 -0.65 -3.29 -41.06
C ARG A 405 0.03 -4.36 -41.90
N SER A 406 -0.69 -5.37 -42.39
CA SER A 406 -0.15 -6.43 -43.27
C SER A 406 -0.02 -6.03 -44.74
N ASN A 407 -0.33 -4.78 -45.11
CA ASN A 407 -0.27 -4.27 -46.48
C ASN A 407 0.81 -3.20 -46.71
N PHE A 408 1.87 -3.17 -45.88
CA PHE A 408 3.07 -2.36 -46.11
C PHE A 408 4.34 -3.20 -46.09
#